data_AF-A0A7X7ZBI5-F1
#
_entry.id   AF-A0A7X7ZBI5-F1
#
_cell.length_a   1.000
_cell.length_b   1.000
_cell.length_c   1.000
_cell.angle_alpha   90.00
_cell.angle_beta   90.00
_cell.angle_gamma   90.00
#
_symmetry.space_group_name_H-M   'P 1'
#
loop_
_entity.id
_entity.type
_entity.pdbx_description
1 polymer ?
#
loop_
_entity_poly.entity_id
_entity_poly.type
_entity_poly.pdbx_seq_one_letter_code
_entity_poly.pdbx_strand_id
1 'polypeptide(L)'
;MFIKIKLGRPEKFGMDKILKALLIPVITFCFISCREEVISPGTLIGVKNLAVRDNYRNYYNFKIEAEEFTVTYLDSLRLLSTASLIDIGVENYRGGEVDIVMISEDGTAIVEKKGSDNFRIQFFYEGISRIKFVSCRMNQFSANLIVSIRRTN
;
A
#
# COMPACT_ATOMS: atom_id res chain seq x y z
N MET A 1 -24.82 51.32 -65.86
CA MET A 1 -23.42 50.86 -65.69
C MET A 1 -23.39 49.95 -64.47
N PHE A 2 -23.24 48.64 -64.66
CA PHE A 2 -23.32 47.65 -63.57
C PHE A 2 -21.93 47.34 -63.02
N ILE A 3 -21.73 47.55 -61.72
CA ILE A 3 -20.49 47.19 -61.00
C ILE A 3 -20.65 45.76 -60.48
N LYS A 4 -19.79 44.84 -60.93
CA LYS A 4 -19.68 43.48 -60.39
C LYS A 4 -18.72 43.49 -59.20
N ILE A 5 -19.22 43.17 -58.00
CA ILE A 5 -18.38 42.95 -56.82
C ILE A 5 -18.01 41.46 -56.75
N LYS A 6 -16.70 41.17 -56.67
CA LYS A 6 -16.13 39.82 -56.61
C LYS A 6 -15.96 39.43 -55.14
N LEU A 7 -16.84 38.56 -54.63
CA LEU A 7 -16.72 37.98 -53.28
C LEU A 7 -15.63 36.91 -53.26
N GLY A 8 -14.63 37.08 -52.38
CA GLY A 8 -13.57 36.11 -52.14
C GLY A 8 -14.08 34.85 -51.44
N ARG A 9 -13.49 33.69 -51.76
CA ARG A 9 -13.81 32.40 -51.13
C ARG A 9 -13.44 32.40 -49.65
N PRO A 10 -14.25 31.77 -48.78
CA PRO A 10 -13.83 31.46 -47.42
C PRO A 10 -12.83 30.29 -47.45
N GLU A 11 -11.68 30.48 -46.83
CA GLU A 11 -10.71 29.41 -46.58
C GLU A 11 -11.32 28.39 -45.61
N LYS A 12 -11.31 27.11 -46.00
CA LYS A 12 -11.73 26.00 -45.14
C LYS A 12 -10.70 25.82 -44.03
N PHE A 13 -10.96 26.40 -42.86
CA PHE A 13 -10.21 26.09 -41.63
C PHE A 13 -10.47 24.61 -41.27
N GLY A 14 -9.43 23.79 -41.40
CA GLY A 14 -9.51 22.33 -41.25
C GLY A 14 -9.88 21.90 -39.83
N MET A 15 -11.09 21.38 -39.68
CA MET A 15 -11.66 20.77 -38.46
C MET A 15 -10.75 19.68 -37.88
N ASP A 16 -9.91 19.07 -38.72
CA ASP A 16 -8.95 18.01 -38.38
C ASP A 16 -7.80 18.48 -37.49
N LYS A 17 -7.43 19.78 -37.55
CA LYS A 17 -6.32 20.33 -36.76
C LYS A 17 -6.74 20.60 -35.32
N ILE A 18 -7.98 21.04 -35.11
CA ILE A 18 -8.55 21.29 -33.78
C ILE A 18 -8.82 19.96 -33.08
N LEU A 19 -9.34 18.96 -33.81
CA LEU A 19 -9.57 17.62 -33.29
C LEU A 19 -8.26 16.95 -32.82
N LYS A 20 -7.18 17.06 -33.62
CA LYS A 20 -5.85 16.57 -33.23
C LYS A 20 -5.23 17.33 -32.07
N ALA A 21 -5.43 18.65 -32.00
CA ALA A 21 -4.93 19.48 -30.90
C ALA A 21 -5.60 19.18 -29.55
N LEU A 22 -6.85 18.71 -29.55
CA LEU A 22 -7.57 18.35 -28.32
C LEU A 22 -7.33 16.89 -27.88
N LEU A 23 -7.13 15.97 -28.82
CA LEU A 23 -6.95 14.54 -28.52
C LEU A 23 -5.61 14.24 -27.82
N ILE A 24 -4.53 14.92 -28.23
CA ILE A 24 -3.17 14.68 -27.71
C ILE A 24 -3.03 14.97 -26.19
N PRO A 25 -3.53 16.11 -25.65
CA PRO A 25 -3.43 16.36 -24.22
C PRO A 25 -4.35 15.45 -23.39
N VAL A 26 -5.52 15.06 -23.90
CA VAL A 26 -6.44 14.13 -23.21
C VAL A 26 -5.83 12.74 -23.07
N ILE A 27 -5.24 12.21 -24.15
CA ILE A 27 -4.55 10.91 -24.12
C ILE A 27 -3.36 10.96 -23.16
N THR A 28 -2.58 12.05 -23.17
CA THR A 28 -1.43 12.23 -22.26
C THR A 28 -1.87 12.27 -20.79
N PHE A 29 -3.01 12.90 -20.47
CA PHE A 29 -3.51 12.99 -19.09
C PHE A 29 -4.02 11.64 -18.55
N CYS A 30 -4.56 10.78 -19.43
CA CYS A 30 -5.01 9.43 -19.05
C CYS A 30 -3.86 8.51 -18.62
N PHE A 31 -2.65 8.67 -19.18
CA PHE A 31 -1.51 7.79 -18.84
C PHE A 31 -0.76 8.20 -17.57
N ILE A 32 -0.88 9.44 -17.09
CA ILE A 32 -0.22 9.89 -15.86
C ILE A 32 -1.01 9.45 -14.61
N SER A 33 -2.30 9.11 -14.76
CA SER A 33 -3.18 8.75 -13.65
C SER A 33 -3.14 7.26 -13.28
N CYS A 34 -2.44 6.42 -14.05
CA CYS A 34 -2.22 5.01 -13.72
C CYS A 34 -0.90 4.86 -12.96
N ARG A 35 -0.87 5.34 -11.71
CA ARG A 35 0.19 4.96 -10.77
C ARG A 35 0.02 3.47 -10.48
N GLU A 36 0.86 2.65 -11.10
CA GLU A 36 0.86 1.20 -10.94
C GLU A 36 1.27 0.86 -9.50
N GLU A 37 0.35 0.27 -8.75
CA GLU A 37 0.63 -0.28 -7.43
C GLU A 37 1.44 -1.56 -7.63
N VAL A 38 2.68 -1.61 -7.11
CA VAL A 38 3.54 -2.79 -7.25
C VAL A 38 3.01 -3.88 -6.32
N ILE A 39 2.29 -4.85 -6.89
CA ILE A 39 1.70 -5.98 -6.16
C ILE A 39 2.64 -7.18 -6.25
N SER A 40 2.90 -7.82 -5.11
CA SER A 40 3.69 -9.05 -5.06
C SER A 40 3.05 -10.17 -5.91
N PRO A 41 3.84 -11.04 -6.57
CA PRO A 41 3.31 -12.10 -7.42
C PRO A 41 2.37 -13.04 -6.65
N GLY A 42 1.15 -13.26 -7.18
CA GLY A 42 0.18 -14.24 -6.66
C GLY A 42 -1.08 -13.70 -5.99
N THR A 43 -1.29 -12.37 -5.98
CA THR A 43 -2.46 -11.77 -5.31
C THR A 43 -3.51 -11.30 -6.33
N LEU A 44 -4.77 -11.68 -6.14
CA LEU A 44 -5.91 -11.07 -6.83
C LEU A 44 -6.14 -9.66 -6.24
N ILE A 45 -6.11 -8.64 -7.09
CA ILE A 45 -6.31 -7.24 -6.70
C ILE A 45 -7.72 -7.07 -6.11
N GLY A 46 -7.83 -6.35 -4.97
CA GLY A 46 -9.11 -5.98 -4.36
C GLY A 46 -9.79 -7.06 -3.50
N VAL A 47 -9.09 -8.14 -3.17
CA VAL A 47 -9.62 -9.15 -2.23
C VAL A 47 -9.38 -8.70 -0.80
N LYS A 48 -10.45 -8.25 -0.13
CA LYS A 48 -10.44 -7.94 1.30
C LYS A 48 -10.34 -9.21 2.15
N ASN A 49 -9.89 -9.05 3.39
CA ASN A 49 -9.78 -10.09 4.41
C ASN A 49 -8.83 -11.24 4.03
N LEU A 50 -7.94 -11.02 3.06
CA LEU A 50 -6.88 -11.94 2.67
C LEU A 50 -5.52 -11.42 3.16
N ALA A 51 -4.95 -12.08 4.16
CA ALA A 51 -3.61 -11.77 4.65
C ALA A 51 -2.53 -12.26 3.66
N VAL A 52 -1.67 -11.35 3.21
CA VAL A 52 -0.48 -11.64 2.41
C VAL A 52 0.75 -11.61 3.32
N ARG A 53 1.56 -12.66 3.26
CA ARG A 53 2.69 -12.87 4.17
C ARG A 53 3.93 -13.36 3.43
N ASP A 54 5.05 -12.69 3.69
CA ASP A 54 6.38 -13.10 3.26
C ASP A 54 7.27 -13.28 4.49
N ASN A 55 7.91 -14.45 4.64
CA ASN A 55 8.68 -14.77 5.84
C ASN A 55 9.99 -15.49 5.47
N TYR A 56 11.08 -14.73 5.48
CA TYR A 56 12.40 -15.16 5.02
C TYR A 56 13.49 -14.83 6.04
N ARG A 57 14.72 -15.27 5.77
CA ARG A 57 15.86 -15.11 6.68
C ARG A 57 16.25 -13.66 6.95
N ASN A 58 15.92 -12.74 6.03
CA ASN A 58 16.34 -11.33 6.09
C ASN A 58 15.17 -10.35 6.22
N TYR A 59 13.93 -10.82 6.07
CA TYR A 59 12.77 -9.95 6.19
C TYR A 59 11.50 -10.73 6.53
N TYR A 60 10.56 -10.03 7.12
CA TYR A 60 9.18 -10.45 7.33
C TYR A 60 8.25 -9.33 6.87
N ASN A 61 7.21 -9.65 6.12
CA ASN A 61 6.14 -8.74 5.78
C ASN A 61 4.81 -9.44 6.03
N PHE A 62 3.89 -8.75 6.69
CA PHE A 62 2.49 -9.10 6.82
C PHE A 62 1.67 -7.90 6.37
N LYS A 63 0.70 -8.14 5.49
CA LYS A 63 -0.22 -7.13 5.00
C LYS A 63 -1.62 -7.69 4.91
N ILE A 64 -2.61 -6.89 5.26
CA ILE A 64 -4.03 -7.21 5.04
C ILE A 64 -4.82 -5.93 4.82
N GLU A 65 -5.71 -5.95 3.83
CA GLU A 65 -6.81 -5.01 3.73
C GLU A 65 -8.04 -5.67 4.37
N ALA A 66 -8.50 -5.14 5.49
CA ALA A 66 -9.57 -5.72 6.29
C ALA A 66 -10.87 -4.90 6.20
N GLU A 67 -12.00 -5.61 6.24
CA GLU A 67 -13.34 -5.07 6.40
C GLU A 67 -14.14 -5.97 7.34
N GLU A 68 -14.53 -5.40 8.48
CA GLU A 68 -15.22 -6.05 9.60
C GLU A 68 -14.59 -7.38 10.02
N PHE A 69 -13.25 -7.44 9.98
CA PHE A 69 -12.53 -8.71 10.13
C PHE A 69 -12.14 -9.00 11.57
N THR A 70 -12.41 -10.24 12.01
CA THR A 70 -12.09 -10.71 13.37
C THR A 70 -11.28 -11.99 13.27
N VAL A 71 -10.00 -11.92 13.63
CA VAL A 71 -9.07 -13.04 13.51
C VAL A 71 -7.84 -12.80 14.39
N THR A 72 -7.16 -13.88 14.76
CA THR A 72 -5.80 -13.80 15.32
C THR A 72 -4.83 -14.48 14.38
N TYR A 73 -3.82 -13.74 13.93
CA TYR A 73 -2.66 -14.29 13.25
C TYR A 73 -1.50 -14.42 14.24
N LEU A 74 -0.84 -15.58 14.24
CA LEU A 74 0.39 -15.82 14.97
C LEU A 74 1.40 -16.44 14.00
N ASP A 75 2.48 -15.71 13.73
CA ASP A 75 3.54 -16.14 12.82
C ASP A 75 4.86 -16.30 13.57
N SER A 76 5.50 -17.46 13.37
CA SER A 76 6.90 -17.68 13.79
C SER A 76 7.85 -17.10 12.74
N LEU A 77 8.74 -16.21 13.14
CA LEU A 77 9.64 -15.53 12.21
C LEU A 77 10.83 -16.44 11.88
N ARG A 78 11.21 -16.46 10.60
CA ARG A 78 12.45 -17.08 10.12
C ARG A 78 13.61 -16.09 10.08
N LEU A 79 13.39 -14.87 10.57
CA LEU A 79 14.35 -13.77 10.54
C LEU A 79 15.54 -14.09 11.46
N LEU A 80 16.73 -14.17 10.89
CA LEU A 80 17.96 -14.47 11.63
C LEU A 80 18.73 -13.19 11.90
N SER A 81 18.13 -12.26 12.65
CA SER A 81 18.75 -10.97 12.99
C SER A 81 18.43 -10.52 14.40
N THR A 82 19.45 -9.97 15.06
CA THR A 82 19.37 -9.25 16.35
C THR A 82 19.19 -7.74 16.16
N ALA A 83 19.49 -7.23 14.96
CA ALA A 83 19.25 -5.85 14.56
C ALA A 83 18.23 -5.79 13.41
N SER A 84 17.19 -4.97 13.52
CA SER A 84 16.14 -4.87 12.50
C SER A 84 15.47 -3.50 12.46
N LEU A 85 15.14 -3.05 11.27
CA LEU A 85 14.19 -1.95 11.06
C LEU A 85 12.78 -2.51 11.08
N ILE A 86 11.95 -2.01 12.00
CA ILE A 86 10.56 -2.40 12.16
C ILE A 86 9.68 -1.24 11.69
N ASP A 87 8.66 -1.55 10.88
CA ASP A 87 7.64 -0.61 10.39
C ASP A 87 6.26 -1.24 10.57
N ILE A 88 5.41 -0.60 11.35
CA ILE A 88 4.05 -1.04 11.66
C ILE A 88 3.10 0.10 11.33
N GLY A 89 2.08 -0.16 10.53
CA GLY A 89 1.14 0.86 10.09
C GLY A 89 -0.29 0.35 10.02
N VAL A 90 -1.22 1.18 10.49
CA VAL A 90 -2.64 1.09 10.20
C VAL A 90 -3.03 2.30 9.36
N GLU A 91 -3.55 2.04 8.16
CA GLU A 91 -3.93 3.05 7.18
C GLU A 91 -5.39 2.85 6.75
N ASN A 92 -6.06 3.91 6.30
CA ASN A 92 -7.46 3.88 5.88
C ASN A 92 -8.42 3.30 6.94
N TYR A 93 -8.19 3.62 8.22
CA TYR A 93 -9.02 3.16 9.33
C TYR A 93 -10.49 3.61 9.21
N ARG A 94 -11.41 2.65 9.39
CA ARG A 94 -12.87 2.85 9.37
C ARG A 94 -13.56 2.34 10.64
N GLY A 95 -12.92 1.44 11.41
CA GLY A 95 -13.51 0.90 12.65
C GLY A 95 -12.79 -0.34 13.19
N GLY A 96 -13.19 -0.75 14.40
CA GLY A 96 -12.67 -1.92 15.10
C GLY A 96 -11.32 -1.71 15.78
N GLU A 97 -10.67 -2.80 16.16
CA GLU A 97 -9.43 -2.78 16.93
C GLU A 97 -8.41 -3.76 16.38
N VAL A 98 -7.13 -3.42 16.52
CA VAL A 98 -6.00 -4.32 16.30
C VAL A 98 -5.03 -4.28 17.48
N ASP A 99 -4.55 -5.45 17.89
CA ASP A 99 -3.48 -5.63 18.88
C ASP A 99 -2.30 -6.35 18.21
N ILE A 100 -1.14 -5.71 18.22
CA ILE A 100 0.07 -6.14 17.54
C ILE A 100 1.14 -6.38 18.59
N VAL A 101 1.60 -7.63 18.69
CA VAL A 101 2.61 -8.04 19.65
C VAL A 101 3.79 -8.68 18.93
N MET A 102 5.00 -8.25 19.28
CA MET A 102 6.25 -8.87 18.82
C MET A 102 7.03 -9.39 20.01
N ILE A 103 7.37 -10.67 20.01
CA ILE A 103 8.10 -11.32 21.10
C ILE A 103 9.45 -11.84 20.59
N SER A 104 10.52 -11.59 21.34
CA SER A 104 11.86 -12.14 21.10
C SER A 104 11.99 -13.61 21.50
N GLU A 105 13.11 -14.24 21.18
CA GLU A 105 13.34 -15.66 21.53
C GLU A 105 13.43 -15.92 23.03
N ASP A 106 13.81 -14.91 23.82
CA ASP A 106 13.88 -14.98 25.27
C ASP A 106 12.54 -14.66 25.96
N GLY A 107 11.48 -14.37 25.18
CA GLY A 107 10.16 -14.06 25.70
C GLY A 107 9.92 -12.57 26.00
N THR A 108 10.89 -11.69 25.75
CA THR A 108 10.73 -10.25 25.93
C THR A 108 9.77 -9.67 24.87
N ALA A 109 8.84 -8.82 25.30
CA ALA A 109 8.03 -8.05 24.39
C ALA A 109 8.85 -6.91 23.77
N ILE A 110 9.02 -6.96 22.45
CA ILE A 110 9.69 -5.91 21.67
C ILE A 110 8.69 -4.79 21.34
N VAL A 111 7.46 -5.18 21.00
CA VAL A 111 6.36 -4.27 20.70
C VAL A 111 5.08 -4.83 21.30
N GLU A 112 4.32 -3.95 21.92
CA GLU A 112 2.90 -4.13 22.19
C GLU A 112 2.18 -2.86 21.74
N LYS A 113 1.42 -2.96 20.66
CA LYS A 113 0.72 -1.82 20.07
C LYS A 113 -0.74 -2.17 19.84
N LYS A 114 -1.60 -1.49 20.58
CA LYS A 114 -3.03 -1.43 20.31
C LYS A 114 -3.34 -0.26 19.38
N GLY A 115 -4.23 -0.49 18.43
CA GLY A 115 -4.65 0.47 17.42
C GLY A 115 -6.15 0.48 17.25
N SER A 116 -6.72 1.68 17.26
CA SER A 116 -8.13 1.98 16.98
C SER A 116 -8.26 3.27 16.17
N ASP A 117 -7.20 3.61 15.44
CA ASP A 117 -7.03 4.80 14.60
C ASP A 117 -5.96 4.54 13.53
N ASN A 118 -5.75 5.52 12.65
CA ASN A 118 -4.61 5.49 11.73
C ASN A 118 -3.32 5.79 12.52
N PHE A 119 -2.31 4.94 12.37
CA PHE A 119 -1.00 5.20 12.93
C PHE A 119 0.10 4.57 12.09
N ARG A 120 1.32 5.07 12.26
CA ARG A 120 2.52 4.41 11.76
C ARG A 120 3.66 4.61 12.73
N ILE A 121 4.33 3.52 13.07
CA ILE A 121 5.55 3.54 13.87
C ILE A 121 6.67 2.87 13.10
N GLN A 122 7.82 3.53 13.08
CA GLN A 122 9.04 2.98 12.52
C GLN A 122 10.16 3.19 13.52
N PHE A 123 10.90 2.13 13.83
CA PHE A 123 12.01 2.20 14.77
C PHE A 123 13.03 1.10 14.49
N PHE A 124 14.24 1.33 14.99
CA PHE A 124 15.32 0.37 14.96
C PHE A 124 15.28 -0.47 16.23
N TYR A 125 15.26 -1.79 16.07
CA TYR A 125 15.44 -2.74 17.16
C TYR A 125 16.86 -3.28 17.10
N GLU A 126 17.59 -3.17 18.21
CA GLU A 126 18.88 -3.80 18.41
C GLU A 126 18.84 -4.53 19.76
N GLY A 127 18.61 -5.84 19.71
CA GLY A 127 18.46 -6.65 20.90
C GLY A 127 19.46 -7.80 20.97
N ILE A 128 19.72 -8.28 22.18
CA ILE A 128 20.52 -9.49 22.40
C ILE A 128 19.86 -10.77 21.86
N SER A 129 18.54 -10.72 21.65
CA SER A 129 17.70 -11.83 21.22
C SER A 129 16.97 -11.51 19.92
N ARG A 130 16.78 -12.51 19.06
CA ARG A 130 16.11 -12.35 17.78
C ARG A 130 14.60 -12.25 17.97
N ILE A 131 13.92 -11.64 17.00
CA ILE A 131 12.46 -11.61 16.99
C ILE A 131 11.95 -13.01 16.64
N LYS A 132 11.09 -13.58 17.49
CA LYS A 132 10.59 -14.95 17.35
C LYS A 132 9.18 -15.01 16.80
N PHE A 133 8.28 -14.15 17.29
CA PHE A 133 6.88 -14.17 16.90
C PHE A 133 6.34 -12.78 16.61
N VAL A 134 5.43 -12.71 15.64
CA VAL A 134 4.51 -11.59 15.42
C VAL A 134 3.10 -12.13 15.61
N SER A 135 2.33 -11.46 16.45
CA SER A 135 0.91 -11.71 16.66
C SER A 135 0.12 -10.46 16.27
N CYS A 136 -0.93 -10.65 15.46
CA CYS A 136 -1.89 -9.61 15.12
C CYS A 136 -3.29 -10.12 15.46
N ARG A 137 -3.92 -9.54 16.47
CA ARG A 137 -5.30 -9.83 16.84
C ARG A 137 -6.20 -8.70 16.39
N MET A 138 -7.20 -9.01 15.58
CA MET A 138 -8.16 -8.07 15.04
C MET A 138 -9.54 -8.37 15.59
N ASN A 139 -10.29 -7.33 15.92
CA ASN A 139 -11.68 -7.43 16.36
C ASN A 139 -12.52 -6.40 15.60
N GLN A 140 -13.42 -6.88 14.73
CA GLN A 140 -14.23 -6.07 13.82
C GLN A 140 -13.41 -5.05 13.01
N PHE A 141 -12.14 -5.37 12.74
CA PHE A 141 -11.16 -4.45 12.21
C PHE A 141 -11.44 -4.12 10.75
N SER A 142 -11.48 -2.83 10.44
CA SER A 142 -11.73 -2.30 9.09
C SER A 142 -10.68 -1.26 8.72
N ALA A 143 -9.52 -1.71 8.26
CA ALA A 143 -8.41 -0.85 7.81
C ALA A 143 -7.38 -1.68 7.02
N ASN A 144 -6.33 -1.02 6.55
CA ASN A 144 -5.13 -1.67 6.04
C ASN A 144 -4.13 -1.83 7.18
N LEU A 145 -3.69 -3.06 7.48
CA LEU A 145 -2.60 -3.31 8.42
C LEU A 145 -1.34 -3.72 7.65
N ILE A 146 -0.21 -3.13 8.03
CA ILE A 146 1.13 -3.46 7.54
C ILE A 146 2.03 -3.72 8.75
N VAL A 147 2.74 -4.84 8.73
CA VAL A 147 3.82 -5.16 9.67
C VAL A 147 5.01 -5.62 8.86
N SER A 148 6.07 -4.84 8.85
CA SER A 148 7.30 -5.10 8.09
C SER A 148 8.49 -5.10 9.03
N ILE A 149 9.35 -6.11 8.90
CA ILE A 149 10.58 -6.24 9.66
C ILE A 149 11.68 -6.56 8.67
N ARG A 150 12.75 -5.75 8.66
CA ARG A 150 13.88 -5.94 7.77
C ARG A 150 15.14 -6.02 8.59
N ARG A 151 15.96 -7.02 8.30
CA ARG A 151 17.32 -7.09 8.83
C ARG A 151 18.07 -5.81 8.46
N THR A 152 18.76 -5.26 9.43
CA THR A 152 19.75 -4.21 9.27
C THR A 152 21.10 -4.79 9.64
N ASN A 153 22.11 -4.57 8.81
CA ASN A 153 23.46 -5.09 9.02
C ASN A 153 24.23 -4.26 10.05
#